data_AF-A0A218NGF9-F1
#
_entry.id   AF-A0A218NGF9-F1
#
_cell.length_a   1.000
_cell.length_b   1.000
_cell.length_c   1.000
_cell.angle_alpha   90.00
_cell.angle_beta   90.00
_cell.angle_gamma   90.00
#
_symmetry.space_group_name_H-M   'P 1'
#
loop_
_entity.id
_entity.type
_entity.pdbx_description
1 polymer ?
#
loop_
_entity_poly.entity_id
_entity_poly.type
_entity_poly.pdbx_seq_one_letter_code
_entity_poly.pdbx_strand_id
1 'polypeptide(L)'
;ESKAMLETTYGSIPWDDSHHPELSQTDGVPDGRWLFINANNTPRVARIDLTRFETDEILQIPNAAGGHASPFTTPNTKYIVSATRFSVPMGANKDVAINTYKQNFKGTLSFIKADEPGKMDIAFQIMMPGYNYDLGHAGKGPSDGWFFFTSYNSEQAYTKLEVNASQNDKDYVAAVNYKKAEECVAAGKAKTFPADYDHNYTDPKSRIATVEKKTSVKMIDPRDCEGVVYYLPTPKSPHGVDVDPTGEYIVAGGKLATVIPVHSFTKLAKAIEAKQFESTVDGIPVLKYDAILAGEVQKPGLGPLHTEFDGKGNAYTSMFISSEVVKWKLGTWEVLDRMPVYYSVGHIMIPGGDSKKPWGKYLVAMNKITKDRYLPTGPEMAQSAQLIDISGDKMKMLLDFPTIGEPHYAQALPASLIKEKSLKFHNLAENGNPNVTRAESEASITRVGKTVHVKMIAIRSHFAPDNIVGVQVGDTVKFHVTNIEQDWDILHGFAVLGARTSELILQPGETRTMTWVPLADGVYPFYCTD
;
A
#
# COMPACT_ATOMS: atom_id res chain seq x y z
N GLU A 1 11.32 11.12 -17.72
CA GLU A 1 11.03 9.68 -17.80
C GLU A 1 9.92 9.31 -16.82
N SER A 2 10.05 9.66 -15.53
CA SER A 2 9.08 9.34 -14.48
C SER A 2 7.86 10.26 -14.36
N LYS A 3 7.83 11.43 -15.02
CA LYS A 3 6.76 12.44 -14.82
C LYS A 3 5.34 11.89 -14.95
N ALA A 4 5.12 10.99 -15.91
CA ALA A 4 3.81 10.37 -16.10
C ALA A 4 3.33 9.57 -14.87
N MET A 5 4.22 9.09 -13.98
CA MET A 5 3.83 8.44 -12.72
C MET A 5 3.18 9.39 -11.71
N LEU A 6 3.34 10.70 -11.89
CA LEU A 6 2.74 11.72 -11.02
C LEU A 6 1.36 12.18 -11.52
N GLU A 7 1.00 11.83 -12.75
CA GLU A 7 -0.25 12.25 -13.37
C GLU A 7 -1.43 11.46 -12.82
N THR A 8 -2.51 12.17 -12.55
CA THR A 8 -3.78 11.65 -12.06
C THR A 8 -4.92 12.39 -12.76
N THR A 9 -6.17 11.98 -12.51
CA THR A 9 -7.33 12.74 -12.98
C THR A 9 -7.48 14.13 -12.34
N TYR A 10 -6.69 14.44 -11.31
CA TYR A 10 -6.59 15.77 -10.69
C TYR A 10 -5.39 16.57 -11.21
N GLY A 11 -4.65 16.05 -12.20
CA GLY A 11 -3.38 16.59 -12.69
C GLY A 11 -2.17 15.96 -12.00
N SER A 12 -0.99 16.56 -12.20
CA SER A 12 0.27 16.11 -11.60
C SER A 12 0.29 16.35 -10.09
N ILE A 13 0.44 15.28 -9.31
CA ILE A 13 0.54 15.32 -7.84
C ILE A 13 1.90 14.72 -7.42
N PRO A 14 2.86 15.56 -6.98
CA PRO A 14 4.23 15.13 -6.66
C PRO A 14 4.40 14.59 -5.23
N TRP A 15 3.31 14.39 -4.49
CA TRP A 15 3.35 13.92 -3.09
C TRP A 15 2.18 12.97 -2.81
N ASP A 16 2.32 12.13 -1.79
CA ASP A 16 1.20 11.39 -1.19
C ASP A 16 1.58 10.91 0.21
N ASP A 17 0.69 10.14 0.81
CA ASP A 17 0.79 9.52 2.13
C ASP A 17 0.72 7.99 1.96
N SER A 18 1.88 7.33 2.05
CA SER A 18 2.04 5.89 1.90
C SER A 18 1.86 5.18 3.24
N HIS A 19 0.94 4.21 3.33
CA HIS A 19 0.65 3.52 4.60
C HIS A 19 1.14 2.07 4.65
N HIS A 20 0.61 1.19 3.79
CA HIS A 20 0.81 -0.27 3.92
C HIS A 20 1.63 -0.83 2.76
N PRO A 21 2.92 -1.13 2.97
CA PRO A 21 3.65 -1.96 2.04
C PRO A 21 3.13 -3.39 2.13
N GLU A 22 3.01 -4.08 0.99
CA GLU A 22 2.51 -5.45 0.90
C GLU A 22 3.32 -6.25 -0.12
N LEU A 23 3.89 -7.38 0.30
CA LEU A 23 4.71 -8.21 -0.58
C LEU A 23 3.88 -9.11 -1.49
N SER A 24 4.32 -9.32 -2.73
CA SER A 24 3.75 -10.36 -3.58
C SER A 24 3.93 -11.74 -2.96
N GLN A 25 2.90 -12.57 -3.11
CA GLN A 25 2.82 -13.92 -2.56
C GLN A 25 2.58 -14.98 -3.65
N THR A 26 3.12 -16.16 -3.40
CA THR A 26 2.81 -17.42 -4.09
C THR A 26 2.40 -18.45 -3.05
N ASP A 27 1.24 -19.08 -3.23
CA ASP A 27 0.62 -19.98 -2.24
C ASP A 27 0.54 -19.42 -0.81
N GLY A 28 0.33 -18.11 -0.69
CA GLY A 28 0.23 -17.40 0.58
C GLY A 28 1.57 -17.21 1.29
N VAL A 29 2.69 -17.28 0.56
CA VAL A 29 4.04 -17.04 1.08
C VAL A 29 4.70 -15.92 0.26
N PRO A 30 5.30 -14.90 0.90
CA PRO A 30 6.03 -13.86 0.20
C PRO A 30 7.14 -14.42 -0.69
N ASP A 31 7.19 -13.96 -1.94
CA ASP A 31 8.09 -14.52 -2.97
C ASP A 31 9.13 -13.51 -3.52
N GLY A 32 9.02 -12.24 -3.12
CA GLY A 32 9.98 -11.20 -3.44
C GLY A 32 10.00 -10.79 -4.92
N ARG A 33 8.91 -11.02 -5.67
CA ARG A 33 8.76 -10.46 -7.02
C ARG A 33 8.51 -8.95 -6.97
N TRP A 34 7.54 -8.55 -6.15
CA TRP A 34 7.05 -7.18 -6.08
C TRP A 34 6.74 -6.75 -4.66
N LEU A 35 6.74 -5.44 -4.46
CA LEU A 35 6.14 -4.78 -3.30
C LEU A 35 5.04 -3.85 -3.81
N PHE A 36 3.88 -3.87 -3.19
CA PHE A 36 2.80 -2.94 -3.45
C PHE A 36 2.73 -1.91 -2.33
N ILE A 37 2.33 -0.68 -2.65
CA ILE A 37 2.15 0.39 -1.67
C ILE A 37 1.00 1.30 -2.09
N ASN A 38 0.18 1.72 -1.13
CA ASN A 38 -0.94 2.63 -1.37
C ASN A 38 -0.52 4.09 -1.28
N ALA A 39 -1.42 4.93 -1.76
CA ALA A 39 -1.43 6.36 -1.54
C ALA A 39 -2.79 6.75 -0.94
N ASN A 40 -2.79 7.36 0.25
CA ASN A 40 -3.99 7.65 1.01
C ASN A 40 -4.68 8.94 0.54
N ASN A 41 -3.92 9.98 0.17
CA ASN A 41 -4.44 11.29 -0.22
C ASN A 41 -5.21 11.21 -1.55
N THR A 42 -4.53 10.78 -2.61
CA THR A 42 -5.16 10.46 -3.90
C THR A 42 -5.13 8.95 -4.06
N PRO A 43 -6.25 8.23 -3.80
CA PRO A 43 -6.27 6.77 -3.77
C PRO A 43 -5.62 6.16 -5.01
N ARG A 44 -4.45 5.58 -4.79
CA ARG A 44 -3.63 4.92 -5.81
C ARG A 44 -2.96 3.70 -5.17
N VAL A 45 -2.60 2.74 -6.00
CA VAL A 45 -1.72 1.64 -5.61
C VAL A 45 -0.59 1.57 -6.60
N ALA A 46 0.63 1.55 -6.08
CA ALA A 46 1.85 1.39 -6.86
C ALA A 46 2.37 -0.05 -6.74
N ARG A 47 2.98 -0.54 -7.81
CA ARG A 47 3.85 -1.72 -7.78
C ARG A 47 5.31 -1.30 -7.91
N ILE A 48 6.14 -1.91 -7.08
CA ILE A 48 7.58 -1.76 -7.05
C ILE A 48 8.19 -3.11 -7.42
N ASP A 49 9.04 -3.10 -8.45
CA ASP A 49 9.79 -4.27 -8.89
C ASP A 49 10.99 -4.48 -7.95
N LEU A 50 11.01 -5.59 -7.19
CA LEU A 50 12.07 -5.86 -6.21
C LEU A 50 13.38 -6.36 -6.83
N THR A 51 13.41 -6.62 -8.14
CA THR A 51 14.67 -6.85 -8.85
C THR A 51 15.42 -5.54 -9.08
N ARG A 52 14.70 -4.44 -9.28
CA ARG A 52 15.27 -3.11 -9.56
C ARG A 52 15.13 -2.10 -8.42
N PHE A 53 14.24 -2.38 -7.47
CA PHE A 53 13.78 -1.46 -6.43
C PHE A 53 13.22 -0.15 -6.99
N GLU A 54 12.47 -0.24 -8.09
CA GLU A 54 11.84 0.92 -8.75
C GLU A 54 10.33 0.71 -8.90
N THR A 55 9.56 1.79 -8.76
CA THR A 55 8.14 1.80 -9.12
C THR A 55 7.99 1.63 -10.62
N ASP A 56 7.26 0.59 -11.04
CA ASP A 56 7.05 0.28 -12.46
C ASP A 56 5.62 0.56 -12.92
N GLU A 57 4.67 0.67 -12.00
CA GLU A 57 3.25 0.83 -12.30
C GLU A 57 2.50 1.51 -11.14
N ILE A 58 1.53 2.37 -11.45
CA ILE A 58 0.63 3.02 -10.51
C ILE A 58 -0.77 3.02 -11.10
N LEU A 59 -1.75 2.59 -10.32
CA LEU A 59 -3.17 2.61 -10.71
C LEU A 59 -3.96 3.49 -9.75
N GLN A 60 -4.66 4.50 -10.29
CA GLN A 60 -5.60 5.30 -9.52
C GLN A 60 -6.89 4.52 -9.25
N ILE A 61 -7.41 4.62 -8.02
CA ILE A 61 -8.62 3.95 -7.57
C ILE A 61 -9.78 4.94 -7.60
N PRO A 62 -10.70 4.86 -8.58
CA PRO A 62 -11.86 5.73 -8.65
C PRO A 62 -12.91 5.34 -7.61
N ASN A 63 -13.91 6.20 -7.41
CA ASN A 63 -15.04 5.95 -6.51
C ASN A 63 -14.61 5.67 -5.05
N ALA A 64 -13.44 6.16 -4.66
CA ALA A 64 -12.85 5.98 -3.35
C ALA A 64 -12.18 7.28 -2.89
N ALA A 65 -12.05 7.44 -1.57
CA ALA A 65 -11.23 8.45 -0.92
C ALA A 65 -10.63 7.88 0.37
N GLY A 66 -9.41 8.29 0.71
CA GLY A 66 -8.65 7.73 1.83
C GLY A 66 -8.32 6.26 1.59
N GLY A 67 -7.29 5.99 0.78
CA GLY A 67 -6.89 4.62 0.44
C GLY A 67 -6.21 3.88 1.60
N HIS A 68 -6.89 3.66 2.73
CA HIS A 68 -6.26 3.13 3.95
C HIS A 68 -6.17 1.61 3.98
N ALA A 69 -7.28 0.88 3.79
CA ALA A 69 -7.26 -0.59 3.71
C ALA A 69 -6.71 -1.04 2.35
N SER A 70 -5.42 -0.79 2.10
CA SER A 70 -4.81 -0.89 0.78
C SER A 70 -3.29 -0.79 0.87
N PRO A 71 -2.56 -1.46 -0.05
CA PRO A 71 -2.93 -2.71 -0.70
C PRO A 71 -2.80 -3.87 0.27
N PHE A 72 -3.56 -4.93 0.00
CA PHE A 72 -3.39 -6.23 0.62
C PHE A 72 -3.50 -7.31 -0.45
N THR A 73 -2.64 -8.33 -0.39
CA THR A 73 -2.53 -9.33 -1.45
C THR A 73 -3.38 -10.56 -1.17
N THR A 74 -3.94 -11.14 -2.22
CA THR A 74 -4.45 -12.52 -2.18
C THR A 74 -3.28 -13.52 -2.22
N PRO A 75 -3.44 -14.77 -1.75
CA PRO A 75 -2.34 -15.72 -1.59
C PRO A 75 -1.46 -15.96 -2.83
N ASN A 76 -1.97 -15.74 -4.05
CA ASN A 76 -1.20 -15.89 -5.29
C ASN A 76 -0.96 -14.56 -6.02
N THR A 77 -1.20 -13.43 -5.37
CA THR A 77 -1.13 -12.09 -5.98
C THR A 77 -2.05 -11.93 -7.18
N LYS A 78 -3.12 -12.75 -7.29
CA LYS A 78 -4.13 -12.60 -8.34
C LYS A 78 -4.79 -11.22 -8.23
N TYR A 79 -5.13 -10.85 -7.01
CA TYR A 79 -5.57 -9.52 -6.65
C TYR A 79 -4.67 -8.88 -5.61
N ILE A 80 -4.47 -7.57 -5.78
CA ILE A 80 -4.28 -6.63 -4.69
C ILE A 80 -5.62 -5.92 -4.43
N VAL A 81 -5.86 -5.56 -3.18
CA VAL A 81 -7.18 -5.10 -2.74
C VAL A 81 -7.07 -3.75 -2.04
N SER A 82 -8.00 -2.85 -2.34
CA SER A 82 -8.09 -1.50 -1.78
C SER A 82 -9.51 -1.20 -1.33
N ALA A 83 -9.70 -0.50 -0.20
CA ALA A 83 -11.01 -0.01 0.21
C ALA A 83 -11.05 1.50 0.46
N THR A 84 -12.26 2.06 0.35
CA THR A 84 -12.58 3.43 0.74
C THR A 84 -12.58 3.61 2.26
N ARG A 85 -11.74 4.49 2.80
CA ARG A 85 -11.86 4.93 4.19
C ARG A 85 -12.86 6.07 4.36
N PHE A 86 -12.90 6.99 3.41
CA PHE A 86 -13.79 8.16 3.45
C PHE A 86 -14.83 8.01 2.35
N SER A 87 -16.06 7.67 2.73
CA SER A 87 -17.14 7.48 1.75
C SER A 87 -17.35 8.72 0.90
N VAL A 88 -17.73 8.53 -0.36
CA VAL A 88 -17.99 9.60 -1.32
C VAL A 88 -19.39 9.47 -1.91
N PRO A 89 -20.01 10.57 -2.37
CA PRO A 89 -21.28 10.49 -3.08
C PRO A 89 -21.18 9.62 -4.34
N MET A 90 -22.09 8.66 -4.49
CA MET A 90 -22.17 7.80 -5.67
C MET A 90 -23.57 7.85 -6.28
N GLY A 91 -23.63 7.95 -7.62
CA GLY A 91 -24.88 8.06 -8.37
C GLY A 91 -24.80 9.11 -9.47
N ALA A 92 -25.95 9.40 -10.10
CA ALA A 92 -26.04 10.39 -11.18
C ALA A 92 -25.81 11.83 -10.69
N ASN A 93 -26.24 12.15 -9.47
CA ASN A 93 -25.96 13.42 -8.83
C ASN A 93 -24.97 13.22 -7.67
N LYS A 94 -23.78 13.84 -7.78
CA LYS A 94 -22.74 13.80 -6.75
C LYS A 94 -22.71 15.07 -5.89
N ASP A 95 -23.38 16.14 -6.32
CA ASP A 95 -23.54 17.36 -5.53
C ASP A 95 -24.77 17.21 -4.63
N VAL A 96 -24.52 16.80 -3.39
CA VAL A 96 -25.55 16.43 -2.42
C VAL A 96 -25.22 17.02 -1.05
N ALA A 97 -26.26 17.38 -0.30
CA ALA A 97 -26.10 17.91 1.05
C ALA A 97 -25.54 16.84 2.00
N ILE A 98 -24.61 17.23 2.88
CA ILE A 98 -23.94 16.28 3.79
C ILE A 98 -24.89 15.54 4.75
N ASN A 99 -26.04 16.13 5.09
CA ASN A 99 -27.06 15.47 5.92
C ASN A 99 -27.77 14.30 5.21
N THR A 100 -27.54 14.09 3.92
CA THR A 100 -28.00 12.94 3.13
C THR A 100 -26.98 11.80 3.09
N TYR A 101 -26.00 11.80 4.00
CA TYR A 101 -24.86 10.89 4.00
C TYR A 101 -25.28 9.42 3.83
N LYS A 102 -26.24 8.94 4.64
CA LYS A 102 -26.68 7.54 4.61
C LYS A 102 -27.25 7.11 3.25
N GLN A 103 -27.90 8.04 2.57
CA GLN A 103 -28.57 7.80 1.29
C GLN A 103 -27.58 7.84 0.12
N ASN A 104 -26.71 8.85 0.11
CA ASN A 104 -25.94 9.21 -1.08
C ASN A 104 -24.46 8.80 -1.03
N PHE A 105 -23.88 8.64 0.16
CA PHE A 105 -22.47 8.32 0.32
C PHE A 105 -22.28 6.80 0.43
N LYS A 106 -21.32 6.28 -0.32
CA LYS A 106 -21.02 4.85 -0.40
C LYS A 106 -19.52 4.63 -0.27
N GLY A 107 -19.17 3.43 0.20
CA GLY A 107 -17.80 2.91 0.16
C GLY A 107 -17.63 1.98 -1.03
N THR A 108 -16.38 1.72 -1.43
CA THR A 108 -16.06 0.69 -2.42
C THR A 108 -14.96 -0.23 -1.92
N LEU A 109 -15.09 -1.52 -2.23
CA LEU A 109 -14.03 -2.52 -2.07
C LEU A 109 -13.55 -2.90 -3.47
N SER A 110 -12.32 -2.56 -3.79
CA SER A 110 -11.74 -2.66 -5.14
C SER A 110 -10.79 -3.86 -5.22
N PHE A 111 -11.07 -4.78 -6.14
CA PHE A 111 -10.20 -5.91 -6.44
C PHE A 111 -9.44 -5.63 -7.74
N ILE A 112 -8.13 -5.53 -7.65
CA ILE A 112 -7.24 -5.06 -8.71
C ILE A 112 -6.36 -6.23 -9.14
N LYS A 113 -6.40 -6.61 -10.42
CA LYS A 113 -5.45 -7.58 -10.97
C LYS A 113 -4.05 -6.97 -10.95
N ALA A 114 -3.06 -7.74 -10.53
CA ALA A 114 -1.69 -7.26 -10.39
C ALA A 114 -0.63 -8.35 -10.57
N ASP A 115 -1.03 -9.48 -11.16
CA ASP A 115 -0.21 -10.67 -11.39
C ASP A 115 0.66 -10.58 -12.65
N GLU A 116 0.48 -9.54 -13.48
CA GLU A 116 1.24 -9.30 -14.70
C GLU A 116 1.82 -7.87 -14.74
N PRO A 117 3.13 -7.71 -15.02
CA PRO A 117 3.74 -6.39 -15.18
C PRO A 117 3.12 -5.50 -16.26
N GLY A 118 2.76 -4.27 -15.89
CA GLY A 118 2.20 -3.24 -16.80
C GLY A 118 0.73 -3.47 -17.17
N LYS A 119 0.02 -4.33 -16.44
CA LYS A 119 -1.37 -4.69 -16.70
C LYS A 119 -2.27 -4.63 -15.46
N MET A 120 -1.91 -3.83 -14.47
CA MET A 120 -2.77 -3.56 -13.32
C MET A 120 -4.10 -2.99 -13.79
N ASP A 121 -5.18 -3.61 -13.31
CA ASP A 121 -6.52 -3.19 -13.70
C ASP A 121 -7.56 -3.53 -12.65
N ILE A 122 -8.60 -2.70 -12.55
CA ILE A 122 -9.70 -2.94 -11.62
C ILE A 122 -10.60 -4.03 -12.20
N ALA A 123 -10.52 -5.24 -11.65
CA ALA A 123 -11.37 -6.34 -12.09
C ALA A 123 -12.84 -6.05 -11.79
N PHE A 124 -13.10 -5.58 -10.57
CA PHE A 124 -14.39 -5.10 -10.13
C PHE A 124 -14.26 -4.29 -8.83
N GLN A 125 -15.27 -3.46 -8.57
CA GLN A 125 -15.53 -2.85 -7.29
C GLN A 125 -16.84 -3.41 -6.72
N ILE A 126 -16.93 -3.52 -5.40
CA ILE A 126 -18.16 -3.85 -4.69
C ILE A 126 -18.67 -2.57 -4.02
N MET A 127 -19.90 -2.16 -4.36
CA MET A 127 -20.54 -0.99 -3.76
C MET A 127 -21.04 -1.35 -2.37
N MET A 128 -20.55 -0.63 -1.37
CA MET A 128 -20.83 -0.89 0.02
C MET A 128 -21.55 0.30 0.67
N PRO A 129 -22.24 0.08 1.81
CA PRO A 129 -22.68 1.18 2.67
C PRO A 129 -21.52 2.14 2.95
N GLY A 130 -21.84 3.42 3.15
CA GLY A 130 -20.89 4.48 3.40
C GLY A 130 -20.22 4.39 4.78
N TYR A 131 -19.56 3.27 5.06
CA TYR A 131 -18.76 3.06 6.26
C TYR A 131 -17.32 3.49 6.01
N ASN A 132 -16.57 3.66 7.11
CA ASN A 132 -15.14 3.89 7.02
C ASN A 132 -14.44 2.54 7.13
N TYR A 133 -14.01 1.97 6.00
CA TYR A 133 -13.25 0.72 5.96
C TYR A 133 -11.79 1.01 6.34
N ASP A 134 -11.26 0.26 7.32
CA ASP A 134 -10.01 0.63 7.99
C ASP A 134 -8.82 -0.17 7.47
N LEU A 135 -8.76 -1.47 7.79
CA LEU A 135 -7.78 -2.42 7.26
C LEU A 135 -8.48 -3.59 6.55
N GLY A 136 -7.69 -4.43 5.89
CA GLY A 136 -8.19 -5.66 5.30
C GLY A 136 -7.14 -6.75 5.24
N HIS A 137 -7.55 -7.99 5.01
CA HIS A 137 -6.63 -9.12 4.85
C HIS A 137 -7.29 -10.25 4.07
N ALA A 138 -6.52 -10.91 3.20
CA ALA A 138 -6.99 -12.09 2.49
C ALA A 138 -7.03 -13.33 3.39
N GLY A 139 -8.05 -14.17 3.19
CA GLY A 139 -8.12 -15.51 3.73
C GLY A 139 -7.04 -16.43 3.16
N LYS A 140 -6.75 -17.50 3.89
CA LYS A 140 -5.74 -18.53 3.59
C LYS A 140 -6.32 -19.90 3.93
N GLY A 141 -5.72 -20.98 3.44
CA GLY A 141 -6.11 -22.34 3.84
C GLY A 141 -7.62 -22.56 3.70
N PRO A 142 -8.37 -22.83 4.80
CA PRO A 142 -9.81 -23.02 4.73
C PRO A 142 -10.57 -21.75 4.31
N SER A 143 -10.05 -20.55 4.60
CA SER A 143 -10.64 -19.26 4.18
C SER A 143 -10.16 -18.77 2.81
N ASP A 144 -9.41 -19.58 2.04
CA ASP A 144 -9.01 -19.19 0.68
C ASP A 144 -10.23 -18.91 -0.22
N GLY A 145 -10.20 -17.78 -0.93
CA GLY A 145 -11.37 -17.25 -1.65
C GLY A 145 -12.13 -16.17 -0.91
N TRP A 146 -11.72 -15.84 0.32
CA TRP A 146 -12.34 -14.80 1.14
C TRP A 146 -11.38 -13.65 1.41
N PHE A 147 -11.96 -12.48 1.68
CA PHE A 147 -11.26 -11.27 2.05
C PHE A 147 -12.02 -10.59 3.19
N PHE A 148 -11.32 -10.07 4.19
CA PHE A 148 -11.93 -9.49 5.38
C PHE A 148 -11.55 -8.02 5.49
N PHE A 149 -12.50 -7.16 5.86
CA PHE A 149 -12.25 -5.73 6.05
C PHE A 149 -12.90 -5.23 7.34
N THR A 150 -12.18 -4.49 8.17
CA THR A 150 -12.77 -3.79 9.32
C THR A 150 -13.47 -2.51 8.90
N SER A 151 -14.39 -2.07 9.74
CA SER A 151 -15.00 -0.74 9.65
C SER A 151 -15.21 -0.15 11.04
N TYR A 152 -15.06 1.17 11.17
CA TYR A 152 -15.17 1.86 12.47
C TYR A 152 -16.27 2.94 12.55
N ASN A 153 -17.10 3.05 11.51
CA ASN A 153 -18.16 4.06 11.41
C ASN A 153 -19.42 3.44 10.78
N SER A 154 -19.90 2.32 11.35
CA SER A 154 -21.13 1.68 10.89
C SER A 154 -22.37 2.56 11.09
N GLU A 155 -22.27 3.57 11.96
CA GLU A 155 -23.29 4.59 12.19
C GLU A 155 -23.47 5.54 10.99
N GLN A 156 -22.48 5.61 10.11
CA GLN A 156 -22.38 6.55 9.00
C GLN A 156 -22.47 8.00 9.49
N ALA A 157 -21.78 8.29 10.59
CA ALA A 157 -21.63 9.63 11.10
C ALA A 157 -20.76 10.46 10.14
N TYR A 158 -21.05 11.76 10.05
CA TYR A 158 -20.35 12.71 9.16
C TYR A 158 -19.91 13.99 9.88
N THR A 159 -20.14 14.08 11.20
CA THR A 159 -19.65 15.18 12.05
C THR A 159 -19.19 14.62 13.38
N LYS A 160 -18.16 15.24 13.97
CA LYS A 160 -17.62 14.89 15.31
C LYS A 160 -17.47 13.37 15.46
N LEU A 161 -16.70 12.76 14.56
CA LEU A 161 -16.61 11.30 14.45
C LEU A 161 -16.12 10.68 15.76
N GLU A 162 -15.31 11.39 16.54
CA GLU A 162 -14.81 10.96 17.84
C GLU A 162 -15.93 10.71 18.86
N VAL A 163 -17.09 11.32 18.64
CA VAL A 163 -18.29 11.20 19.47
C VAL A 163 -19.35 10.38 18.77
N ASN A 164 -19.59 10.64 17.48
CA ASN A 164 -20.76 10.12 16.77
C ASN A 164 -20.50 8.82 15.99
N ALA A 165 -19.25 8.55 15.61
CA ALA A 165 -18.86 7.18 15.26
C ALA A 165 -18.61 6.43 16.57
N SER A 166 -18.76 5.11 16.58
CA SER A 166 -18.61 4.31 17.80
C SER A 166 -19.75 4.52 18.82
N GLN A 167 -20.99 4.70 18.38
CA GLN A 167 -22.18 4.62 19.24
C GLN A 167 -22.66 3.18 19.41
N ASN A 168 -22.52 2.35 18.37
CA ASN A 168 -22.87 0.95 18.41
C ASN A 168 -21.89 0.17 19.32
N ASP A 169 -22.36 -0.91 19.94
CA ASP A 169 -21.50 -1.81 20.72
C ASP A 169 -20.57 -2.64 19.82
N LYS A 170 -21.01 -2.89 18.59
CA LYS A 170 -20.27 -3.61 17.56
C LYS A 170 -20.41 -2.86 16.23
N ASP A 171 -19.28 -2.70 15.56
CA ASP A 171 -19.24 -2.41 14.13
C ASP A 171 -19.10 -3.76 13.39
N TYR A 172 -18.55 -3.75 12.17
CA TYR A 172 -18.45 -4.95 11.35
C TYR A 172 -17.05 -5.19 10.82
N VAL A 173 -16.71 -6.48 10.73
CA VAL A 173 -15.82 -6.98 9.69
C VAL A 173 -16.68 -7.41 8.50
N ALA A 174 -16.45 -6.85 7.32
CA ALA A 174 -17.05 -7.33 6.07
C ALA A 174 -16.24 -8.52 5.54
N ALA A 175 -16.84 -9.71 5.51
CA ALA A 175 -16.28 -10.89 4.87
C ALA A 175 -16.79 -10.99 3.43
N VAL A 176 -15.88 -10.86 2.48
CA VAL A 176 -16.15 -10.89 1.05
C VAL A 176 -15.68 -12.21 0.46
N ASN A 177 -16.59 -12.98 -0.14
CA ASN A 177 -16.25 -14.14 -0.94
C ASN A 177 -15.95 -13.68 -2.37
N TYR A 178 -14.68 -13.42 -2.68
CA TYR A 178 -14.32 -12.89 -4.00
C TYR A 178 -14.46 -13.93 -5.11
N LYS A 179 -14.48 -15.24 -4.81
CA LYS A 179 -14.85 -16.27 -5.79
C LYS A 179 -16.32 -16.13 -6.23
N LYS A 180 -17.22 -15.83 -5.28
CA LYS A 180 -18.62 -15.50 -5.61
C LYS A 180 -18.76 -14.16 -6.34
N ALA A 181 -17.90 -13.19 -6.03
CA ALA A 181 -17.86 -11.93 -6.78
C ALA A 181 -17.46 -12.18 -8.25
N GLU A 182 -16.44 -13.01 -8.50
CA GLU A 182 -16.05 -13.44 -9.84
C GLU A 182 -17.18 -14.15 -10.59
N GLU A 183 -17.88 -15.09 -9.94
CA GLU A 183 -19.07 -15.74 -10.51
C GLU A 183 -20.14 -14.70 -10.87
N CYS A 184 -20.35 -13.68 -10.02
CA CYS A 184 -21.34 -12.64 -10.27
C CYS A 184 -20.99 -11.76 -11.47
N VAL A 185 -19.70 -11.42 -11.62
CA VAL A 185 -19.19 -10.69 -12.79
C VAL A 185 -19.34 -11.54 -14.06
N ALA A 186 -18.95 -12.81 -14.00
CA ALA A 186 -19.05 -13.74 -15.13
C ALA A 186 -20.51 -13.98 -15.57
N ALA A 187 -21.46 -13.95 -14.63
CA ALA A 187 -22.89 -14.02 -14.90
C ALA A 187 -23.48 -12.72 -15.46
N GLY A 188 -22.68 -11.67 -15.67
CA GLY A 188 -23.13 -10.40 -16.25
C GLY A 188 -23.95 -9.51 -15.29
N LYS A 189 -23.93 -9.81 -13.98
CA LYS A 189 -24.70 -9.06 -12.98
C LYS A 189 -23.99 -7.78 -12.51
N ALA A 190 -22.67 -7.71 -12.65
CA ALA A 190 -21.91 -6.49 -12.40
C ALA A 190 -22.19 -5.44 -13.49
N LYS A 191 -22.53 -4.22 -13.07
CA LYS A 191 -22.90 -3.11 -13.96
C LYS A 191 -21.66 -2.35 -14.37
N THR A 192 -21.60 -1.89 -15.62
CA THR A 192 -20.58 -0.90 -16.02
C THR A 192 -20.91 0.42 -15.33
N PHE A 193 -19.96 0.94 -14.55
CA PHE A 193 -20.12 2.17 -13.78
C PHE A 193 -19.12 3.23 -14.28
N PRO A 194 -19.58 4.42 -14.72
CA PRO A 194 -18.70 5.48 -15.18
C PRO A 194 -17.73 5.94 -14.09
N ALA A 195 -16.45 6.03 -14.43
CA ALA A 195 -15.38 6.35 -13.50
C ALA A 195 -14.12 6.75 -14.26
N ASP A 196 -13.64 7.97 -14.06
CA ASP A 196 -12.37 8.41 -14.65
C ASP A 196 -11.21 8.11 -13.69
N TYR A 197 -10.18 7.43 -14.19
CA TYR A 197 -8.96 7.11 -13.46
C TYR A 197 -7.81 6.86 -14.42
N ASP A 198 -6.60 7.12 -13.95
CA ASP A 198 -5.38 6.92 -14.71
C ASP A 198 -4.66 5.63 -14.30
N HIS A 199 -4.07 4.98 -15.30
CA HIS A 199 -3.13 3.89 -15.16
C HIS A 199 -1.78 4.34 -15.72
N ASN A 200 -0.78 4.45 -14.84
CA ASN A 200 0.55 4.93 -15.18
C ASN A 200 1.50 3.74 -15.17
N TYR A 201 2.21 3.48 -16.26
CA TYR A 201 3.17 2.36 -16.32
C TYR A 201 4.44 2.75 -17.06
N THR A 202 5.56 2.16 -16.63
CA THR A 202 6.88 2.31 -17.26
C THR A 202 7.10 1.18 -18.26
N ASP A 203 7.35 1.53 -19.53
CA ASP A 203 7.84 0.56 -20.51
C ASP A 203 9.23 0.06 -20.07
N PRO A 204 9.42 -1.26 -19.84
CA PRO A 204 10.68 -1.80 -19.34
C PRO A 204 11.87 -1.57 -20.30
N LYS A 205 11.62 -1.43 -21.61
CA LYS A 205 12.68 -1.27 -22.61
C LYS A 205 13.14 0.18 -22.73
N SER A 206 12.20 1.11 -22.87
CA SER A 206 12.52 2.54 -23.00
C SER A 206 12.69 3.25 -21.66
N ARG A 207 12.14 2.68 -20.58
CA ARG A 207 12.05 3.25 -19.22
C ARG A 207 11.32 4.59 -19.17
N ILE A 208 10.40 4.80 -20.10
CA ILE A 208 9.53 5.97 -20.14
C ILE A 208 8.18 5.57 -19.58
N ALA A 209 7.70 6.32 -18.58
CA ALA A 209 6.36 6.16 -18.06
C ALA A 209 5.33 6.79 -19.01
N THR A 210 4.18 6.14 -19.14
CA THR A 210 3.03 6.62 -19.93
C THR A 210 1.77 6.61 -19.08
N VAL A 211 0.74 7.33 -19.53
CA VAL A 211 -0.57 7.38 -18.87
C VAL A 211 -1.61 6.79 -19.81
N GLU A 212 -2.31 5.77 -19.36
CA GLU A 212 -3.51 5.23 -19.96
C GLU A 212 -4.74 5.72 -19.18
N LYS A 213 -5.65 6.40 -19.86
CA LYS A 213 -6.90 6.88 -19.25
C LYS A 213 -7.98 5.81 -19.31
N LYS A 214 -8.65 5.57 -18.19
CA LYS A 214 -9.78 4.64 -18.07
C LYS A 214 -11.02 5.38 -17.60
N THR A 215 -12.19 4.97 -18.10
CA THR A 215 -13.45 5.73 -17.99
C THR A 215 -14.61 4.94 -17.37
N SER A 216 -14.38 3.68 -17.00
CA SER A 216 -15.37 2.89 -16.27
C SER A 216 -14.75 1.72 -15.51
N VAL A 217 -15.54 1.17 -14.58
CA VAL A 217 -15.25 -0.05 -13.83
C VAL A 217 -16.44 -1.00 -13.85
N LYS A 218 -16.22 -2.27 -13.54
CA LYS A 218 -17.32 -3.19 -13.19
C LYS A 218 -17.69 -3.00 -11.73
N MET A 219 -18.95 -2.71 -11.47
CA MET A 219 -19.48 -2.46 -10.13
C MET A 219 -20.48 -3.54 -9.76
N ILE A 220 -20.23 -4.21 -8.64
CA ILE A 220 -21.11 -5.19 -8.01
C ILE A 220 -21.98 -4.46 -6.99
N ASP A 221 -23.28 -4.70 -7.05
CA ASP A 221 -24.20 -4.43 -5.96
C ASP A 221 -24.39 -5.75 -5.18
N PRO A 222 -24.01 -5.84 -3.89
CA PRO A 222 -24.18 -7.06 -3.10
C PRO A 222 -25.60 -7.62 -3.12
N ARG A 223 -26.62 -6.77 -3.32
CA ARG A 223 -28.04 -7.18 -3.38
C ARG A 223 -28.37 -8.01 -4.62
N ASP A 224 -27.63 -7.81 -5.70
CA ASP A 224 -27.80 -8.55 -6.96
C ASP A 224 -26.96 -9.86 -6.97
N CYS A 225 -26.06 -10.00 -5.98
CA CYS A 225 -25.05 -11.05 -5.89
C CYS A 225 -25.05 -11.73 -4.51
N GLU A 226 -26.03 -12.63 -4.27
CA GLU A 226 -26.12 -13.39 -3.01
C GLU A 226 -24.82 -14.13 -2.69
N GLY A 227 -24.39 -14.05 -1.42
CA GLY A 227 -23.21 -14.74 -0.92
C GLY A 227 -21.87 -14.06 -1.20
N VAL A 228 -21.87 -12.88 -1.82
CA VAL A 228 -20.63 -12.10 -2.03
C VAL A 228 -20.15 -11.46 -0.73
N VAL A 229 -21.05 -10.94 0.11
CA VAL A 229 -20.67 -10.25 1.35
C VAL A 229 -21.51 -10.73 2.53
N TYR A 230 -20.85 -10.86 3.68
CA TYR A 230 -21.48 -11.07 5.00
C TYR A 230 -20.83 -10.13 6.02
N TYR A 231 -21.61 -9.65 6.99
CA TYR A 231 -21.07 -8.89 8.11
C TYR A 231 -20.86 -9.78 9.34
N LEU A 232 -19.68 -9.63 9.94
CA LEU A 232 -19.29 -10.24 11.20
C LEU A 232 -19.32 -9.14 12.27
N PRO A 233 -20.30 -9.12 13.19
CA PRO A 233 -20.33 -8.16 14.27
C PRO A 233 -19.02 -8.18 15.06
N THR A 234 -18.42 -7.03 15.31
CA THR A 234 -17.09 -6.92 15.92
C THR A 234 -17.01 -5.72 16.88
N PRO A 235 -16.75 -5.93 18.19
CA PRO A 235 -16.55 -4.86 19.15
C PRO A 235 -15.13 -4.26 19.07
N LYS A 236 -14.91 -2.96 19.27
CA LYS A 236 -15.78 -1.84 18.97
C LYS A 236 -14.96 -0.86 18.15
N SER A 237 -15.46 -0.46 16.99
CA SER A 237 -14.73 0.35 16.03
C SER A 237 -13.36 -0.24 15.71
N PRO A 238 -13.35 -1.52 15.30
CA PRO A 238 -12.13 -2.31 15.14
C PRO A 238 -11.21 -1.69 14.10
N HIS A 239 -9.91 -1.90 14.31
CA HIS A 239 -8.85 -1.40 13.45
C HIS A 239 -8.26 -2.52 12.58
N GLY A 240 -7.36 -3.35 13.13
CA GLY A 240 -6.76 -4.48 12.40
C GLY A 240 -7.73 -5.63 12.16
N VAL A 241 -7.45 -6.42 11.13
CA VAL A 241 -8.15 -7.68 10.82
C VAL A 241 -7.16 -8.67 10.25
N ASP A 242 -6.58 -9.46 11.14
CA ASP A 242 -5.40 -10.24 10.85
C ASP A 242 -5.77 -11.72 10.78
N VAL A 243 -5.46 -12.37 9.65
CA VAL A 243 -5.80 -13.77 9.42
C VAL A 243 -4.59 -14.63 9.77
N ASP A 244 -4.77 -15.60 10.66
CA ASP A 244 -3.67 -16.45 11.12
C ASP A 244 -3.04 -17.27 9.97
N PRO A 245 -1.82 -17.81 10.14
CA PRO A 245 -1.13 -18.54 9.07
C PRO A 245 -1.88 -19.77 8.56
N THR A 246 -2.74 -20.38 9.39
CA THR A 246 -3.57 -21.51 8.95
C THR A 246 -4.78 -21.05 8.13
N GLY A 247 -5.23 -19.82 8.36
CA GLY A 247 -6.41 -19.22 7.76
C GLY A 247 -7.73 -19.56 8.44
N GLU A 248 -7.68 -20.21 9.60
CA GLU A 248 -8.85 -20.59 10.38
C GLU A 248 -9.33 -19.43 11.26
N TYR A 249 -8.43 -18.59 11.77
CA TYR A 249 -8.76 -17.54 12.73
C TYR A 249 -8.63 -16.15 12.11
N ILE A 250 -9.68 -15.34 12.28
CA ILE A 250 -9.73 -13.94 11.86
C ILE A 250 -9.78 -13.08 13.12
N VAL A 251 -8.67 -12.39 13.39
CA VAL A 251 -8.44 -11.62 14.62
C VAL A 251 -8.72 -10.15 14.34
N ALA A 252 -9.77 -9.59 14.93
CA ALA A 252 -10.04 -8.17 14.77
C ALA A 252 -9.52 -7.36 15.98
N GLY A 253 -8.76 -6.30 15.71
CA GLY A 253 -8.21 -5.40 16.72
C GLY A 253 -9.32 -4.52 17.30
N GLY A 254 -9.85 -4.87 18.48
CA GLY A 254 -11.04 -4.25 19.05
C GLY A 254 -10.95 -2.76 19.39
N LYS A 255 -9.78 -2.11 19.28
CA LYS A 255 -9.48 -0.68 19.46
C LYS A 255 -10.11 -0.04 20.70
N LEU A 256 -11.38 0.36 20.63
CA LEU A 256 -12.09 0.98 21.75
C LEU A 256 -12.60 -0.06 22.76
N ALA A 257 -12.74 -1.31 22.34
CA ALA A 257 -13.02 -2.42 23.22
C ALA A 257 -11.72 -2.97 23.83
N THR A 258 -11.78 -3.35 25.10
CA THR A 258 -10.71 -4.05 25.82
C THR A 258 -10.69 -5.55 25.54
N VAL A 259 -11.20 -5.95 24.37
CA VAL A 259 -11.34 -7.34 23.94
C VAL A 259 -10.76 -7.51 22.54
N ILE A 260 -10.18 -8.67 22.29
CA ILE A 260 -9.77 -9.09 20.94
C ILE A 260 -10.65 -10.27 20.55
N PRO A 261 -11.69 -10.05 19.75
CA PRO A 261 -12.51 -11.13 19.23
C PRO A 261 -11.74 -11.92 18.17
N VAL A 262 -11.72 -13.25 18.34
CA VAL A 262 -11.17 -14.18 17.35
C VAL A 262 -12.34 -14.92 16.70
N HIS A 263 -12.63 -14.60 15.45
CA HIS A 263 -13.63 -15.32 14.66
C HIS A 263 -13.03 -16.60 14.07
N SER A 264 -13.83 -17.65 13.90
CA SER A 264 -13.44 -18.92 13.26
C SER A 264 -14.07 -19.01 11.88
N PHE A 265 -13.25 -19.27 10.86
CA PHE A 265 -13.72 -19.47 9.50
C PHE A 265 -14.59 -20.73 9.39
N THR A 266 -14.18 -21.83 10.03
CA THR A 266 -15.00 -23.05 10.06
C THR A 266 -16.38 -22.80 10.65
N LYS A 267 -16.47 -21.99 11.71
CA LYS A 267 -17.76 -21.60 12.30
C LYS A 267 -18.54 -20.64 11.40
N LEU A 268 -17.88 -19.67 10.79
CA LEU A 268 -18.46 -18.75 9.81
C LEU A 268 -19.13 -19.50 8.66
N ALA A 269 -18.42 -20.46 8.04
CA ALA A 269 -18.96 -21.26 6.94
C ALA A 269 -20.23 -22.03 7.36
N LYS A 270 -20.21 -22.66 8.54
CA LYS A 270 -21.39 -23.35 9.10
C LYS A 270 -22.54 -22.40 9.41
N ALA A 271 -22.25 -21.22 9.94
CA ALA A 271 -23.26 -20.21 10.25
C ALA A 271 -23.93 -19.68 8.98
N ILE A 272 -23.18 -19.51 7.88
CA ILE A 272 -23.73 -19.14 6.57
C ILE A 272 -24.64 -20.26 6.04
N GLU A 273 -24.17 -21.52 6.04
CA GLU A 273 -24.95 -22.67 5.57
C GLU A 273 -26.25 -22.84 6.36
N ALA A 274 -26.18 -22.71 7.69
CA ALA A 274 -27.32 -22.79 8.59
C ALA A 274 -28.16 -21.49 8.65
N LYS A 275 -27.82 -20.47 7.84
CA LYS A 275 -28.49 -19.16 7.81
C LYS A 275 -28.65 -18.52 9.19
N GLN A 276 -27.62 -18.62 10.03
CA GLN A 276 -27.60 -18.03 11.37
C GLN A 276 -27.33 -16.53 11.32
N PHE A 277 -28.29 -15.81 10.73
CA PHE A 277 -28.27 -14.35 10.63
C PHE A 277 -29.08 -13.74 11.78
N GLU A 278 -28.64 -12.59 12.27
CA GLU A 278 -29.38 -11.78 13.25
C GLU A 278 -30.13 -10.62 12.61
N SER A 279 -29.63 -10.10 11.49
CA SER A 279 -30.26 -9.00 10.76
C SER A 279 -29.75 -8.94 9.32
N THR A 280 -30.18 -7.91 8.58
CA THR A 280 -29.72 -7.60 7.22
C THR A 280 -29.57 -6.10 7.09
N VAL A 281 -28.44 -5.64 6.54
CA VAL A 281 -28.10 -4.23 6.39
C VAL A 281 -27.77 -3.96 4.93
N ASP A 282 -28.52 -3.07 4.28
CA ASP A 282 -28.39 -2.78 2.83
C ASP A 282 -28.42 -4.07 1.96
N GLY A 283 -29.19 -5.08 2.39
CA GLY A 283 -29.31 -6.39 1.75
C GLY A 283 -28.15 -7.36 2.00
N ILE A 284 -27.21 -7.01 2.87
CA ILE A 284 -26.10 -7.86 3.30
C ILE A 284 -26.46 -8.55 4.62
N PRO A 285 -26.40 -9.88 4.72
CA PRO A 285 -26.69 -10.59 5.97
C PRO A 285 -25.66 -10.30 7.07
N VAL A 286 -26.15 -10.10 8.29
CA VAL A 286 -25.31 -9.99 9.50
C VAL A 286 -25.37 -11.31 10.26
N LEU A 287 -24.21 -11.94 10.45
CA LEU A 287 -24.08 -13.22 11.15
C LEU A 287 -24.24 -13.03 12.67
N LYS A 288 -24.79 -14.03 13.35
CA LYS A 288 -24.85 -14.05 14.82
C LYS A 288 -23.43 -14.13 15.40
N TYR A 289 -23.05 -13.18 16.24
CA TYR A 289 -21.70 -13.08 16.85
C TYR A 289 -21.23 -14.41 17.49
N ASP A 290 -22.02 -14.98 18.40
CA ASP A 290 -21.64 -16.20 19.14
C ASP A 290 -21.50 -17.42 18.23
N ALA A 291 -22.19 -17.42 17.07
CA ALA A 291 -22.13 -18.52 16.12
C ALA A 291 -20.78 -18.58 15.39
N ILE A 292 -20.10 -17.44 15.25
CA ILE A 292 -18.85 -17.30 14.49
C ILE A 292 -17.61 -17.14 15.38
N LEU A 293 -17.80 -16.82 16.67
CA LEU A 293 -16.72 -16.58 17.62
C LEU A 293 -15.97 -17.88 17.97
N ALA A 294 -14.65 -17.89 17.81
CA ALA A 294 -13.76 -18.93 18.31
C ALA A 294 -13.46 -18.73 19.80
N GLY A 295 -13.22 -17.47 20.20
CA GLY A 295 -13.00 -17.05 21.57
C GLY A 295 -12.57 -15.59 21.63
N GLU A 296 -12.24 -15.14 22.84
CA GLU A 296 -11.74 -13.80 23.11
C GLU A 296 -10.45 -13.90 23.91
N VAL A 297 -9.45 -13.10 23.54
CA VAL A 297 -8.17 -13.07 24.26
C VAL A 297 -8.40 -12.60 25.69
N GLN A 298 -7.85 -13.33 26.66
CA GLN A 298 -8.08 -13.02 28.07
C GLN A 298 -7.20 -11.88 28.54
N LYS A 299 -7.83 -10.80 29.04
CA LYS A 299 -7.15 -9.61 29.58
C LYS A 299 -6.17 -8.98 28.58
N PRO A 300 -6.52 -8.69 27.32
CA PRO A 300 -5.55 -8.42 26.26
C PRO A 300 -4.69 -7.17 26.54
N GLY A 301 -5.26 -6.09 27.06
CA GLY A 301 -4.58 -4.80 27.27
C GLY A 301 -5.53 -3.67 26.91
N LEU A 302 -5.01 -2.45 26.72
CA LEU A 302 -5.83 -1.30 26.34
C LEU A 302 -5.45 -0.79 24.94
N GLY A 303 -6.45 -0.69 24.06
CA GLY A 303 -6.26 -0.21 22.69
C GLY A 303 -5.67 -1.24 21.73
N PRO A 304 -6.20 -2.47 21.60
CA PRO A 304 -5.66 -3.46 20.67
C PRO A 304 -5.82 -2.98 19.21
N LEU A 305 -4.73 -2.88 18.46
CA LEU A 305 -4.75 -2.37 17.09
C LEU A 305 -4.43 -3.43 16.04
N HIS A 306 -3.24 -4.04 16.08
CA HIS A 306 -2.72 -4.91 15.02
C HIS A 306 -2.11 -6.19 15.57
N THR A 307 -2.34 -7.31 14.91
CA THR A 307 -1.87 -8.64 15.32
C THR A 307 -0.97 -9.28 14.26
N GLU A 308 0.16 -9.82 14.70
CA GLU A 308 1.11 -10.58 13.88
C GLU A 308 1.34 -11.98 14.46
N PHE A 309 1.76 -12.93 13.63
CA PHE A 309 1.88 -14.34 14.03
C PHE A 309 3.32 -14.87 13.87
N ASP A 310 3.78 -15.72 14.79
CA ASP A 310 5.16 -16.24 14.77
C ASP A 310 5.35 -17.56 14.01
N GLY A 311 4.26 -18.19 13.56
CA GLY A 311 4.28 -19.51 12.93
C GLY A 311 4.52 -20.67 13.90
N LYS A 312 4.51 -20.41 15.21
CA LYS A 312 4.71 -21.39 16.31
C LYS A 312 3.49 -21.48 17.23
N GLY A 313 2.33 -21.01 16.76
CA GLY A 313 1.07 -21.04 17.49
C GLY A 313 0.84 -19.84 18.41
N ASN A 314 1.66 -18.79 18.32
CA ASN A 314 1.46 -17.56 19.08
C ASN A 314 1.09 -16.40 18.15
N ALA A 315 0.33 -15.48 18.72
CA ALA A 315 -0.02 -14.20 18.15
C ALA A 315 0.50 -13.09 19.06
N TYR A 316 0.82 -11.95 18.46
CA TYR A 316 1.37 -10.77 19.11
C TYR A 316 0.44 -9.63 18.74
N THR A 317 -0.09 -8.89 19.70
CA THR A 317 -0.97 -7.76 19.42
C THR A 317 -0.42 -6.48 20.04
N SER A 318 -0.44 -5.39 19.26
CA SER A 318 -0.09 -4.06 19.74
C SER A 318 -1.20 -3.43 20.57
N MET A 319 -0.85 -2.80 21.68
CA MET A 319 -1.77 -2.09 22.57
C MET A 319 -1.41 -0.60 22.62
N PHE A 320 -2.20 0.23 21.95
CA PHE A 320 -1.91 1.64 21.77
C PHE A 320 -1.95 2.45 23.07
N ILE A 321 -2.94 2.17 23.94
CA ILE A 321 -3.16 2.96 25.15
C ILE A 321 -2.23 2.48 26.27
N SER A 322 -2.12 1.17 26.49
CA SER A 322 -1.21 0.64 27.51
C SER A 322 0.26 0.62 27.06
N SER A 323 0.52 0.89 25.78
CA SER A 323 1.87 1.02 25.21
C SER A 323 2.72 -0.23 25.42
N GLU A 324 2.19 -1.37 24.98
CA GLU A 324 2.83 -2.68 25.12
C GLU A 324 2.54 -3.55 23.88
N VAL A 325 3.38 -4.56 23.68
CA VAL A 325 3.07 -5.71 22.82
C VAL A 325 2.69 -6.88 23.72
N VAL A 326 1.63 -7.60 23.35
CA VAL A 326 1.10 -8.71 24.13
C VAL A 326 1.17 -9.99 23.32
N LYS A 327 1.93 -10.97 23.82
CA LYS A 327 2.05 -12.31 23.24
C LYS A 327 0.99 -13.21 23.84
N TRP A 328 0.19 -13.87 23.01
CA TRP A 328 -0.87 -14.78 23.43
C TRP A 328 -0.93 -16.02 22.53
N LYS A 329 -1.55 -17.09 23.01
CA LYS A 329 -1.57 -18.40 22.35
C LYS A 329 -2.85 -18.61 21.53
N LEU A 330 -2.70 -19.01 20.26
CA LEU A 330 -3.83 -19.42 19.43
C LEU A 330 -4.51 -20.68 19.99
N GLY A 331 -5.84 -20.73 19.95
CA GLY A 331 -6.66 -21.83 20.43
C GLY A 331 -7.03 -21.76 21.93
N THR A 332 -6.10 -21.34 22.80
CA THR A 332 -6.40 -21.15 24.24
C THR A 332 -6.69 -19.69 24.59
N TRP A 333 -6.24 -18.74 23.77
CA TRP A 333 -6.44 -17.30 23.94
C TRP A 333 -5.80 -16.73 25.21
N GLU A 334 -4.87 -17.49 25.80
CA GLU A 334 -4.14 -17.14 27.01
C GLU A 334 -2.96 -16.21 26.70
N VAL A 335 -2.79 -15.17 27.51
CA VAL A 335 -1.63 -14.29 27.45
C VAL A 335 -0.42 -14.99 28.06
N LEU A 336 0.67 -15.05 27.30
CA LEU A 336 1.93 -15.71 27.67
C LEU A 336 2.99 -14.70 28.14
N ASP A 337 2.99 -13.52 27.53
CA ASP A 337 3.97 -12.49 27.82
C ASP A 337 3.49 -11.09 27.45
N ARG A 338 4.09 -10.09 28.09
CA ARG A 338 3.84 -8.66 27.84
C ARG A 338 5.16 -7.93 27.85
N MET A 339 5.31 -7.00 26.92
CA MET A 339 6.51 -6.19 26.84
C MET A 339 6.13 -4.73 26.60
N PRO A 340 6.51 -3.80 27.49
CA PRO A 340 6.36 -2.38 27.25
C PRO A 340 7.12 -1.92 25.99
N VAL A 341 6.50 -1.02 25.25
CA VAL A 341 7.07 -0.33 24.07
C VAL A 341 6.82 1.17 24.21
N TYR A 342 7.60 2.01 23.55
CA TYR A 342 7.71 3.43 23.92
C TYR A 342 7.61 4.38 22.71
N TYR A 343 6.48 5.03 22.47
CA TYR A 343 5.15 4.82 23.08
C TYR A 343 4.04 4.80 22.04
N SER A 344 2.88 4.28 22.47
CA SER A 344 1.66 4.23 21.66
C SER A 344 1.92 3.53 20.35
N VAL A 345 2.23 2.24 20.46
CA VAL A 345 2.47 1.35 19.33
C VAL A 345 1.24 1.31 18.42
N GLY A 346 1.47 1.56 17.13
CA GLY A 346 0.49 1.38 16.08
C GLY A 346 0.53 -0.06 15.59
N HIS A 347 1.14 -0.27 14.42
CA HIS A 347 1.37 -1.61 13.89
C HIS A 347 2.66 -2.22 14.42
N ILE A 348 2.70 -3.54 14.31
CA ILE A 348 3.85 -4.40 14.55
C ILE A 348 4.08 -5.20 13.28
N MET A 349 5.31 -5.65 13.05
CA MET A 349 5.66 -6.51 11.91
C MET A 349 6.48 -7.70 12.41
N ILE A 350 6.09 -8.91 12.03
CA ILE A 350 6.94 -10.09 12.06
C ILE A 350 7.22 -10.45 10.59
N PRO A 351 8.46 -10.77 10.18
CA PRO A 351 8.72 -11.12 8.78
C PRO A 351 7.81 -12.26 8.32
N GLY A 352 6.95 -11.99 7.32
CA GLY A 352 5.91 -12.89 6.82
C GLY A 352 4.85 -13.31 7.85
N GLY A 353 4.67 -12.56 8.93
CA GLY A 353 3.73 -12.87 10.02
C GLY A 353 2.26 -12.88 9.59
N ASP A 354 1.94 -12.05 8.60
CA ASP A 354 0.70 -11.94 7.85
C ASP A 354 0.55 -13.00 6.72
N SER A 355 1.43 -14.00 6.65
CA SER A 355 1.43 -15.02 5.59
C SER A 355 1.19 -16.43 6.13
N LYS A 356 1.17 -17.45 5.25
CA LYS A 356 1.14 -18.87 5.66
C LYS A 356 2.46 -19.32 6.30
N LYS A 357 3.55 -18.60 6.10
CA LYS A 357 4.89 -18.97 6.59
C LYS A 357 5.62 -17.80 7.25
N PRO A 358 5.29 -17.49 8.50
CA PRO A 358 6.07 -16.53 9.28
C PRO A 358 7.50 -16.99 9.55
N TRP A 359 8.42 -16.03 9.59
CA TRP A 359 9.78 -16.19 10.09
C TRP A 359 9.91 -15.56 11.49
N GLY A 360 9.18 -16.13 12.46
CA GLY A 360 9.03 -15.65 13.84
C GLY A 360 10.29 -15.71 14.70
N LYS A 361 11.27 -14.86 14.37
CA LYS A 361 12.50 -14.61 15.14
C LYS A 361 12.53 -13.19 15.70
N TYR A 362 12.08 -12.22 14.92
CA TYR A 362 12.06 -10.81 15.29
C TYR A 362 10.67 -10.22 15.09
N LEU A 363 10.36 -9.23 15.92
CA LEU A 363 9.21 -8.35 15.78
C LEU A 363 9.70 -6.90 15.76
N VAL A 364 9.13 -6.07 14.91
CA VAL A 364 9.33 -4.61 14.93
C VAL A 364 8.05 -3.94 15.40
N ALA A 365 8.11 -3.17 16.49
CA ALA A 365 7.01 -2.34 16.95
C ALA A 365 7.20 -0.90 16.46
N MET A 366 6.20 -0.34 15.78
CA MET A 366 6.23 1.01 15.22
C MET A 366 5.39 1.95 16.08
N ASN A 367 6.06 2.84 16.80
CA ASN A 367 5.46 3.70 17.82
C ASN A 367 5.16 5.09 17.27
N LYS A 368 4.03 5.66 17.70
CA LYS A 368 3.53 6.94 17.20
C LYS A 368 4.04 8.14 18.00
N ILE A 369 4.46 7.91 19.25
CA ILE A 369 4.85 8.98 20.18
C ILE A 369 6.23 8.68 20.76
N THR A 370 7.16 9.63 20.60
CA THR A 370 8.57 9.42 20.98
C THR A 370 8.96 10.05 22.31
N LYS A 371 8.41 11.21 22.70
CA LYS A 371 8.70 11.88 23.99
C LYS A 371 10.19 11.90 24.35
N ASP A 372 10.57 11.17 25.40
CA ASP A 372 11.87 11.17 26.06
C ASP A 372 12.85 10.13 25.50
N ARG A 373 12.50 9.44 24.39
CA ARG A 373 13.34 8.38 23.84
C ARG A 373 14.62 8.89 23.17
N TYR A 374 14.61 10.09 22.59
CA TYR A 374 15.76 10.67 21.88
C TYR A 374 16.02 12.11 22.30
N LEU A 375 17.13 12.68 21.83
CA LEU A 375 17.42 14.10 22.01
C LEU A 375 16.30 14.95 21.38
N PRO A 376 15.84 16.01 22.07
CA PRO A 376 14.76 16.84 21.57
C PRO A 376 15.21 17.65 20.34
N THR A 377 14.42 17.60 19.27
CA THR A 377 14.67 18.29 18.00
C THR A 377 13.69 19.44 17.72
N GLY A 378 12.91 19.85 18.72
CA GLY A 378 11.86 20.85 18.60
C GLY A 378 10.46 20.24 18.71
N PRO A 379 9.42 20.93 18.20
CA PRO A 379 8.04 20.46 18.26
C PRO A 379 7.78 19.17 17.49
N GLU A 380 8.58 18.91 16.46
CA GLU A 380 8.58 17.67 15.69
C GLU A 380 9.76 16.81 16.10
N MET A 381 9.46 15.59 16.53
CA MET A 381 10.46 14.57 16.83
C MET A 381 10.32 13.44 15.82
N ALA A 382 11.42 12.75 15.53
CA ALA A 382 11.37 11.46 14.86
C ALA A 382 10.43 10.51 15.61
N GLN A 383 9.64 9.71 14.89
CA GLN A 383 8.94 8.55 15.47
C GLN A 383 9.97 7.50 15.95
N SER A 384 9.52 6.47 16.67
CA SER A 384 10.40 5.38 17.11
C SER A 384 9.93 4.03 16.58
N ALA A 385 10.89 3.18 16.26
CA ALA A 385 10.66 1.77 16.02
C ALA A 385 11.55 0.93 16.93
N GLN A 386 11.04 -0.23 17.35
CA GLN A 386 11.71 -1.08 18.34
C GLN A 386 11.81 -2.51 17.81
N LEU A 387 13.04 -3.01 17.69
CA LEU A 387 13.33 -4.39 17.32
C LEU A 387 13.33 -5.28 18.56
N ILE A 388 12.56 -6.35 18.51
CA ILE A 388 12.30 -7.25 19.63
C ILE A 388 12.64 -8.67 19.20
N ASP A 389 13.44 -9.38 19.99
CA ASP A 389 13.65 -10.82 19.86
C ASP A 389 12.42 -11.56 20.40
N ILE A 390 11.85 -12.42 19.56
CA ILE A 390 10.70 -13.26 19.89
C ILE A 390 11.02 -14.76 19.74
N SER A 391 12.30 -15.11 19.64
CA SER A 391 12.74 -16.50 19.41
C SER A 391 12.57 -17.41 20.63
N GLY A 392 12.57 -16.85 21.84
CA GLY A 392 12.37 -17.57 23.10
C GLY A 392 10.98 -17.42 23.71
N ASP A 393 10.86 -17.85 24.97
CA ASP A 393 9.58 -17.80 25.70
C ASP A 393 9.15 -16.36 26.01
N LYS A 394 10.12 -15.50 26.35
CA LYS A 394 9.94 -14.09 26.69
C LYS A 394 10.46 -13.18 25.59
N MET A 395 9.74 -12.09 25.35
CA MET A 395 10.14 -11.03 24.42
C MET A 395 11.31 -10.23 25.00
N LYS A 396 12.26 -9.83 24.16
CA LYS A 396 13.43 -9.05 24.59
C LYS A 396 13.72 -7.91 23.61
N MET A 397 13.72 -6.67 24.12
CA MET A 397 14.15 -5.51 23.31
C MET A 397 15.61 -5.67 22.91
N LEU A 398 15.90 -5.51 21.62
CA LEU A 398 17.25 -5.51 21.07
C LEU A 398 17.71 -4.11 20.71
N LEU A 399 16.83 -3.33 20.08
CA LEU A 399 17.14 -2.01 19.55
C LEU A 399 15.92 -1.10 19.60
N ASP A 400 16.15 0.16 19.93
CA ASP A 400 15.21 1.27 19.82
C ASP A 400 15.86 2.30 18.88
N PHE A 401 15.19 2.66 17.79
CA PHE A 401 15.77 3.50 16.73
C PHE A 401 14.77 4.47 16.10
N PRO A 402 15.21 5.68 15.73
CA PRO A 402 14.32 6.70 15.18
C PRO A 402 13.88 6.38 13.75
N THR A 403 12.67 6.81 13.41
CA THR A 403 12.09 6.76 12.06
C THR A 403 11.51 8.12 11.67
N ILE A 404 11.40 8.41 10.38
CA ILE A 404 10.88 9.67 9.85
C ILE A 404 9.58 9.41 9.08
N GLY A 405 8.62 10.34 9.17
CA GLY A 405 7.40 10.32 8.36
C GLY A 405 6.35 9.33 8.83
N GLU A 406 6.32 9.02 10.13
CA GLU A 406 5.35 8.12 10.77
C GLU A 406 5.06 6.82 9.99
N PRO A 407 6.03 5.91 9.79
CA PRO A 407 5.76 4.63 9.13
C PRO A 407 4.55 3.92 9.75
N HIS A 408 3.56 3.62 8.93
CA HIS A 408 2.32 2.98 9.39
C HIS A 408 2.50 1.48 9.52
N TYR A 409 3.06 0.84 8.49
CA TYR A 409 3.35 -0.58 8.48
C TYR A 409 4.68 -0.89 7.78
N ALA A 410 5.13 -2.13 7.89
CA ALA A 410 6.35 -2.62 7.27
C ALA A 410 6.17 -4.08 6.84
N GLN A 411 6.97 -4.51 5.88
CA GLN A 411 7.04 -5.89 5.41
C GLN A 411 8.49 -6.35 5.39
N ALA A 412 8.71 -7.63 5.69
CA ALA A 412 10.05 -8.22 5.67
C ALA A 412 10.00 -9.68 5.25
N LEU A 413 11.05 -10.09 4.54
CA LEU A 413 11.24 -11.45 4.05
C LEU A 413 12.74 -11.81 4.03
N PRO A 414 13.14 -13.10 3.99
CA PRO A 414 14.53 -13.49 3.93
C PRO A 414 15.25 -12.92 2.70
N ALA A 415 16.38 -12.25 2.91
CA ALA A 415 17.16 -11.61 1.83
C ALA A 415 17.49 -12.55 0.66
N SER A 416 17.64 -13.86 0.91
CA SER A 416 17.91 -14.88 -0.13
C SER A 416 16.83 -14.98 -1.21
N LEU A 417 15.61 -14.48 -0.97
CA LEU A 417 14.54 -14.47 -1.97
C LEU A 417 14.68 -13.34 -3.02
N ILE A 418 15.50 -12.32 -2.73
CA ILE A 418 15.68 -11.14 -3.60
C ILE A 418 17.14 -11.00 -4.06
N LYS A 419 18.12 -11.15 -3.16
CA LYS A 419 19.51 -10.75 -3.37
C LYS A 419 20.11 -11.23 -4.71
N GLU A 420 19.89 -12.49 -5.06
CA GLU A 420 20.46 -13.09 -6.27
C GLU A 420 19.73 -12.66 -7.56
N LYS A 421 18.55 -12.02 -7.43
CA LYS A 421 17.74 -11.48 -8.53
C LYS A 421 17.93 -9.98 -8.74
N SER A 422 18.59 -9.29 -7.80
CA SER A 422 18.77 -7.83 -7.88
C SER A 422 19.62 -7.45 -9.09
N LEU A 423 19.09 -6.55 -9.90
CA LEU A 423 19.76 -6.02 -11.08
C LEU A 423 20.95 -5.14 -10.65
N LYS A 424 22.12 -5.40 -11.22
CA LYS A 424 23.35 -4.65 -10.92
C LYS A 424 23.53 -3.43 -11.82
N PHE A 425 23.24 -3.59 -13.11
CA PHE A 425 23.30 -2.56 -14.12
C PHE A 425 22.38 -2.95 -15.28
N HIS A 426 22.02 -1.96 -16.10
CA HIS A 426 21.26 -2.19 -17.31
C HIS A 426 22.23 -2.42 -18.47
N ASN A 427 21.97 -3.42 -19.31
CA ASN A 427 22.77 -3.64 -20.50
C ASN A 427 22.62 -2.42 -21.43
N LEU A 428 23.71 -1.69 -21.64
CA LEU A 428 23.68 -0.48 -22.46
C LEU A 428 23.18 -0.83 -23.86
N ALA A 429 23.65 -1.92 -24.48
CA ALA A 429 23.26 -2.30 -25.84
C ALA A 429 21.75 -2.50 -26.03
N GLU A 430 21.03 -2.87 -24.96
CA GLU A 430 19.59 -3.12 -24.96
C GLU A 430 18.75 -1.90 -24.59
N ASN A 431 19.37 -0.81 -24.12
CA ASN A 431 18.67 0.42 -23.75
C ASN A 431 17.87 0.96 -24.97
N GLY A 432 16.53 0.93 -24.85
CA GLY A 432 15.62 1.34 -25.91
C GLY A 432 15.11 2.77 -25.80
N ASN A 433 15.71 3.61 -24.95
CA ASN A 433 15.35 5.02 -24.87
C ASN A 433 15.67 5.71 -26.22
N PRO A 434 14.74 6.46 -26.82
CA PRO A 434 14.95 7.10 -28.12
C PRO A 434 16.09 8.14 -28.13
N ASN A 435 16.48 8.63 -26.94
CA ASN A 435 17.54 9.63 -26.78
C ASN A 435 18.87 9.02 -26.29
N VAL A 436 18.99 7.69 -26.24
CA VAL A 436 20.21 7.02 -25.81
C VAL A 436 21.43 7.49 -26.61
N THR A 437 22.56 7.59 -25.91
CA THR A 437 23.87 7.92 -26.46
C THR A 437 24.86 6.89 -25.92
N ARG A 438 25.40 6.03 -26.77
CA ARG A 438 26.15 4.84 -26.34
C ARG A 438 27.65 5.06 -26.20
N ALA A 439 28.13 6.09 -26.89
CA ALA A 439 29.53 6.45 -26.92
C ALA A 439 29.66 7.98 -27.02
N GLU A 440 30.79 8.51 -26.57
CA GLU A 440 31.11 9.93 -26.68
C GLU A 440 30.97 10.46 -28.12
N SER A 441 31.36 9.66 -29.13
CA SER A 441 31.25 10.03 -30.54
C SER A 441 29.80 10.20 -31.05
N GLU A 442 28.80 9.71 -30.30
CA GLU A 442 27.38 9.87 -30.62
C GLU A 442 26.75 11.10 -29.92
N ALA A 443 27.48 11.72 -28.99
CA ALA A 443 27.02 12.90 -28.28
C ALA A 443 26.83 14.07 -29.25
N SER A 444 25.81 14.89 -29.00
CA SER A 444 25.45 15.96 -29.94
C SER A 444 24.61 17.06 -29.30
N ILE A 445 24.69 18.25 -29.86
CA ILE A 445 23.87 19.40 -29.49
C ILE A 445 23.11 19.82 -30.75
N THR A 446 21.78 19.73 -30.71
CA THR A 446 20.92 20.09 -31.84
C THR A 446 19.85 21.06 -31.40
N ARG A 447 19.42 21.96 -32.30
CA ARG A 447 18.39 22.96 -32.03
C ARG A 447 17.19 22.75 -32.94
N VAL A 448 16.00 22.75 -32.35
CA VAL A 448 14.71 22.73 -33.05
C VAL A 448 13.88 23.91 -32.51
N GLY A 449 13.86 25.01 -33.26
CA GLY A 449 13.28 26.28 -32.80
C GLY A 449 13.94 26.77 -31.51
N LYS A 450 13.13 26.95 -30.45
CA LYS A 450 13.60 27.33 -29.10
C LYS A 450 14.00 26.13 -28.21
N THR A 451 13.93 24.91 -28.73
CA THR A 451 14.33 23.72 -27.97
C THR A 451 15.75 23.34 -28.35
N VAL A 452 16.63 23.17 -27.36
CA VAL A 452 17.99 22.67 -27.55
C VAL A 452 18.06 21.27 -26.95
N HIS A 453 18.40 20.29 -27.77
CA HIS A 453 18.62 18.91 -27.34
C HIS A 453 20.11 18.66 -27.17
N VAL A 454 20.51 18.30 -25.96
CA VAL A 454 21.88 17.93 -25.61
C VAL A 454 21.87 16.43 -25.36
N LYS A 455 22.36 15.64 -26.32
CA LYS A 455 22.68 14.23 -26.12
C LYS A 455 24.07 14.14 -25.50
N MET A 456 24.12 13.60 -24.29
CA MET A 456 25.30 13.61 -23.43
C MET A 456 25.51 12.21 -22.85
N ILE A 457 26.77 11.81 -22.70
CA ILE A 457 27.14 10.64 -21.90
C ILE A 457 27.62 11.07 -20.52
N ALA A 458 27.47 10.18 -19.55
CA ALA A 458 28.14 10.20 -18.27
C ALA A 458 29.01 8.93 -18.17
N ILE A 459 30.29 9.14 -17.91
CA ILE A 459 31.28 8.11 -17.61
C ILE A 459 32.15 8.64 -16.48
N ARG A 460 32.80 7.77 -15.72
CA ARG A 460 33.61 8.19 -14.58
C ARG A 460 34.57 9.31 -14.98
N SER A 461 34.56 10.34 -14.13
CA SER A 461 35.37 11.56 -14.23
C SER A 461 34.93 12.63 -15.23
N HIS A 462 33.96 12.41 -16.14
CA HIS A 462 33.47 13.48 -17.01
C HIS A 462 32.12 13.22 -17.70
N PHE A 463 31.47 14.30 -18.11
CA PHE A 463 30.38 14.26 -19.10
C PHE A 463 30.96 14.55 -20.49
N ALA A 464 30.32 14.05 -21.53
CA ALA A 464 30.64 14.47 -22.89
C ALA A 464 29.36 14.77 -23.68
N PRO A 465 29.18 15.98 -24.24
CA PRO A 465 30.11 17.11 -24.16
C PRO A 465 30.16 17.74 -22.75
N ASP A 466 31.32 18.25 -22.34
CA ASP A 466 31.53 18.96 -21.06
C ASP A 466 31.33 20.48 -21.17
N ASN A 467 31.40 21.04 -22.39
CA ASN A 467 31.22 22.45 -22.68
C ASN A 467 30.12 22.68 -23.72
N ILE A 468 29.13 23.48 -23.37
CA ILE A 468 27.95 23.75 -24.21
C ILE A 468 27.85 25.26 -24.42
N VAL A 469 27.92 25.69 -25.68
CA VAL A 469 27.82 27.10 -26.09
C VAL A 469 26.65 27.31 -27.05
N GLY A 470 26.12 28.53 -27.11
CA GLY A 470 25.05 28.91 -28.06
C GLY A 470 23.62 28.62 -27.60
N VAL A 471 23.41 28.32 -26.31
CA VAL A 471 22.08 28.37 -25.66
C VAL A 471 21.71 29.83 -25.43
N GLN A 472 20.45 30.18 -25.68
CA GLN A 472 19.90 31.53 -25.50
C GLN A 472 18.96 31.58 -24.30
N VAL A 473 18.83 32.75 -23.68
CA VAL A 473 17.87 32.97 -22.59
C VAL A 473 16.45 32.62 -23.05
N GLY A 474 15.75 31.82 -22.25
CA GLY A 474 14.40 31.33 -22.56
C GLY A 474 14.34 30.13 -23.50
N ASP A 475 15.47 29.56 -23.92
CA ASP A 475 15.47 28.24 -24.58
C ASP A 475 15.00 27.14 -23.63
N THR A 476 14.31 26.15 -24.18
CA THR A 476 14.03 24.89 -23.47
C THR A 476 15.17 23.93 -23.76
N VAL A 477 16.07 23.75 -22.82
CA VAL A 477 17.19 22.82 -22.94
C VAL A 477 16.78 21.46 -22.39
N LYS A 478 16.93 20.41 -23.21
CA LYS A 478 16.72 19.01 -22.82
C LYS A 478 18.07 18.31 -22.78
N PHE A 479 18.54 18.02 -21.57
CA PHE A 479 19.74 17.20 -21.35
C PHE A 479 19.33 15.74 -21.33
N HIS A 480 19.63 15.00 -22.39
CA HIS A 480 19.46 13.56 -22.51
C HIS A 480 20.78 12.90 -22.09
N VAL A 481 20.89 12.54 -20.82
CA VAL A 481 22.12 12.00 -20.24
C VAL A 481 22.02 10.48 -20.21
N THR A 482 23.02 9.81 -20.77
CA THR A 482 23.16 8.35 -20.71
C THR A 482 24.35 7.98 -19.86
N ASN A 483 24.14 7.23 -18.78
CA ASN A 483 25.24 6.59 -18.06
C ASN A 483 25.72 5.39 -18.88
N ILE A 484 26.93 5.49 -19.43
CA ILE A 484 27.49 4.43 -20.30
C ILE A 484 28.32 3.39 -19.53
N GLU A 485 28.41 3.52 -18.20
CA GLU A 485 29.07 2.52 -17.35
C GLU A 485 28.37 1.17 -17.44
N GLN A 486 29.15 0.09 -17.40
CA GLN A 486 28.70 -1.30 -17.46
C GLN A 486 29.28 -2.14 -16.31
N ASP A 487 29.43 -1.49 -15.16
CA ASP A 487 29.82 -2.12 -13.90
C ASP A 487 28.84 -1.72 -12.79
N TRP A 488 28.80 -2.55 -11.74
CA TRP A 488 27.89 -2.38 -10.63
C TRP A 488 28.27 -1.17 -9.76
N ASP A 489 27.25 -0.43 -9.30
CA ASP A 489 27.40 0.67 -8.32
C ASP A 489 28.20 1.88 -8.84
N ILE A 490 28.24 2.09 -10.16
CA ILE A 490 28.79 3.30 -10.79
C ILE A 490 27.65 4.21 -11.25
N LEU A 491 26.89 4.73 -10.28
CA LEU A 491 25.83 5.70 -10.55
C LEU A 491 26.41 7.06 -10.92
N HIS A 492 25.65 7.83 -11.68
CA HIS A 492 25.95 9.23 -11.95
C HIS A 492 24.76 10.11 -11.59
N GLY A 493 25.07 11.26 -11.03
CA GLY A 493 24.14 12.36 -10.85
C GLY A 493 24.16 13.34 -12.02
N PHE A 494 23.11 14.15 -12.18
CA PHE A 494 23.17 15.30 -13.09
C PHE A 494 22.33 16.47 -12.55
N ALA A 495 23.01 17.57 -12.24
CA ALA A 495 22.40 18.82 -11.81
C ALA A 495 22.94 20.01 -12.61
N VAL A 496 22.11 21.03 -12.79
CA VAL A 496 22.44 22.29 -13.49
C VAL A 496 22.15 23.46 -12.57
N LEU A 497 23.06 24.45 -12.50
CA LEU A 497 22.88 25.66 -11.71
C LEU A 497 21.54 26.34 -12.06
N GLY A 498 20.73 26.60 -11.02
CA GLY A 498 19.45 27.28 -11.16
C GLY A 498 18.33 26.42 -11.79
N ALA A 499 18.53 25.12 -11.95
CA ALA A 499 17.43 24.21 -12.30
C ALA A 499 16.30 24.27 -11.25
N ARG A 500 15.06 24.31 -11.74
CA ARG A 500 13.83 24.35 -10.91
C ARG A 500 13.12 22.99 -10.87
N THR A 501 13.87 21.94 -11.13
CA THR A 501 13.46 20.53 -11.04
C THR A 501 14.49 19.80 -10.20
N SER A 502 14.15 18.64 -9.65
CA SER A 502 15.12 17.77 -8.98
C SER A 502 16.27 17.40 -9.91
N GLU A 503 17.44 17.10 -9.35
CA GLU A 503 18.52 16.43 -10.07
C GLU A 503 18.08 15.06 -10.63
N LEU A 504 18.90 14.51 -11.52
CA LEU A 504 18.78 13.14 -11.98
C LEU A 504 19.77 12.25 -11.24
N ILE A 505 19.32 11.06 -10.89
CA ILE A 505 20.19 9.90 -10.63
C ILE A 505 20.06 8.96 -11.82
N LEU A 506 21.20 8.49 -12.35
CA LEU A 506 21.32 7.66 -13.55
C LEU A 506 22.03 6.35 -13.19
N GLN A 507 21.30 5.24 -13.22
CA GLN A 507 21.90 3.91 -13.03
C GLN A 507 22.79 3.54 -14.23
N PRO A 508 23.82 2.70 -14.04
CA PRO A 508 24.62 2.17 -15.15
C PRO A 508 23.76 1.64 -16.31
N GLY A 509 24.01 2.13 -17.53
CA GLY A 509 23.26 1.80 -18.74
C GLY A 509 21.91 2.50 -18.90
N GLU A 510 21.52 3.42 -18.02
CA GLU A 510 20.27 4.20 -18.09
C GLU A 510 20.42 5.50 -18.89
N THR A 511 19.33 5.92 -19.53
CA THR A 511 19.18 7.27 -20.10
C THR A 511 18.04 8.01 -19.41
N ARG A 512 18.30 9.21 -18.90
CA ARG A 512 17.26 10.12 -18.37
C ARG A 512 17.39 11.52 -18.96
N THR A 513 16.29 12.26 -18.93
CA THR A 513 16.17 13.58 -19.50
C THR A 513 15.82 14.62 -18.44
N MET A 514 16.68 15.62 -18.27
CA MET A 514 16.37 16.84 -17.51
C MET A 514 15.94 17.96 -18.47
N THR A 515 14.94 18.74 -18.07
CA THR A 515 14.57 19.97 -18.79
C THR A 515 14.96 21.18 -17.97
N TRP A 516 15.70 22.10 -18.58
CA TRP A 516 16.21 23.32 -17.96
C TRP A 516 15.93 24.53 -18.86
N VAL A 517 15.68 25.70 -18.26
CA VAL A 517 15.41 26.95 -18.97
C VAL A 517 16.25 28.06 -18.34
N PRO A 518 17.26 28.62 -19.05
CA PRO A 518 18.01 29.77 -18.56
C PRO A 518 17.11 31.01 -18.51
N LEU A 519 17.13 31.70 -17.37
CA LEU A 519 16.32 32.90 -17.13
C LEU A 519 17.14 34.21 -17.29
N ALA A 520 18.46 34.11 -17.37
CA ALA A 520 19.37 35.22 -17.59
C ALA A 520 20.56 34.76 -18.46
N ASP A 521 21.34 35.71 -18.97
CA ASP A 521 22.63 35.40 -19.58
C ASP A 521 23.67 35.05 -18.51
N GLY A 522 24.66 34.24 -18.88
CA GLY A 522 25.74 33.87 -17.98
C GLY A 522 26.30 32.48 -18.22
N VAL A 523 27.17 32.06 -17.31
CA VAL A 523 27.74 30.71 -17.27
C VAL A 523 26.94 29.88 -16.28
N TYR A 524 26.45 28.72 -16.73
CA TYR A 524 25.67 27.80 -15.92
C TYR A 524 26.41 26.47 -15.80
N PRO A 525 27.14 26.24 -14.68
CA PRO A 525 27.76 24.96 -14.41
C PRO A 525 26.71 23.86 -14.31
N PHE A 526 27.04 22.70 -14.86
CA PHE A 526 26.43 21.43 -14.52
C PHE A 526 27.48 20.51 -13.93
N TYR A 527 27.07 19.58 -13.08
CA TYR A 527 27.99 18.69 -12.36
C TYR A 527 27.31 17.38 -11.98
N CYS A 528 28.13 16.39 -11.62
CA CYS A 528 27.70 15.10 -11.12
C CYS A 528 27.46 15.20 -9.61
N THR A 529 26.25 14.91 -9.14
CA THR A 529 25.88 14.97 -7.71
C THR A 529 26.34 13.77 -6.90
N ASP A 530 26.64 12.66 -7.59
CA ASP A 530 27.06 11.36 -7.05
C ASP A 530 28.46 11.01 -7.57
#